data_AF-A0A7W0TFQ2-F1
#
_entry.id   AF-A0A7W0TFQ2-F1
#
_cell.length_a   1.000
_cell.length_b   1.000
_cell.length_c   1.000
_cell.angle_alpha   90.00
_cell.angle_beta   90.00
_cell.angle_gamma   90.00
#
_symmetry.space_group_name_H-M   'P 1'
#
loop_
_entity.id
_entity.type
_entity.pdbx_description
1 polymer ?
#
loop_
_entity_poly.entity_id
_entity_poly.type
_entity_poly.pdbx_seq_one_letter_code
_entity_poly.pdbx_strand_id
1 'polypeptide(L)'
;GLIRQAELKFEMNHGVDIAFDESYGIDHVKVMEGMGAFGRRVSEPEQIAPALAWATETAERERRPVLVEVLIEREANAAMGTALDAIKEWEPADSGDPVGTGATATTVGD
;
A
#
# COMPACT_ATOMS: atom_id res chain seq x y z
N GLY A 1 -3.76 -9.00 -3.19
CA GLY A 1 -3.50 -10.14 -2.28
C GLY A 1 -4.65 -11.12 -2.27
N LEU A 2 -5.60 -11.00 -1.33
CA LEU A 2 -6.60 -12.03 -1.05
C LEU A 2 -7.51 -12.41 -2.23
N ILE A 3 -7.87 -11.46 -3.10
CA ILE A 3 -8.68 -11.75 -4.30
C ILE A 3 -7.89 -12.63 -5.29
N ARG A 4 -6.62 -12.28 -5.57
CA ARG A 4 -5.70 -13.08 -6.42
C ARG A 4 -5.47 -14.50 -5.88
N GLN A 5 -5.47 -14.69 -4.56
CA GLN A 5 -5.37 -16.02 -3.94
C GLN A 5 -6.55 -16.93 -4.33
N ALA A 6 -7.75 -16.36 -4.46
CA ALA A 6 -8.94 -17.11 -4.90
C ALA A 6 -8.93 -17.38 -6.42
N GLU A 7 -8.47 -16.41 -7.22
CA GLU A 7 -8.39 -16.54 -8.69
C GLU A 7 -7.52 -17.74 -9.14
N LEU A 8 -6.39 -17.96 -8.47
CA LEU A 8 -5.48 -19.09 -8.78
C LEU A 8 -6.14 -20.46 -8.60
N LYS A 9 -7.12 -20.59 -7.70
CA LYS A 9 -7.80 -21.87 -7.43
C LYS A 9 -8.92 -22.16 -8.42
N PHE A 10 -9.50 -21.12 -9.01
CA PHE A 10 -10.73 -21.22 -9.81
C PHE A 10 -10.53 -20.83 -11.29
N GLU A 11 -9.31 -20.45 -11.70
CA GLU A 11 -8.99 -20.02 -13.08
C GLU A 11 -9.92 -18.91 -13.60
N MET A 12 -10.45 -18.10 -12.69
CA MET A 12 -11.42 -17.04 -12.98
C MET A 12 -10.87 -15.72 -12.47
N ASN A 13 -10.90 -14.69 -13.33
CA ASN A 13 -10.62 -13.32 -12.92
C ASN A 13 -11.86 -12.77 -12.19
N HIS A 14 -11.75 -12.64 -10.86
CA HIS A 14 -12.80 -12.08 -10.01
C HIS A 14 -12.60 -10.59 -9.76
N GLY A 15 -11.47 -10.03 -10.20
CA GLY A 15 -11.22 -8.60 -10.22
C GLY A 15 -12.16 -7.88 -11.18
N VAL A 16 -12.99 -7.00 -10.64
CA VAL A 16 -13.70 -6.01 -11.45
C VAL A 16 -12.70 -4.90 -11.78
N ASP A 17 -12.28 -4.80 -13.04
CA ASP A 17 -11.53 -3.63 -13.50
C ASP A 17 -12.50 -2.44 -13.58
N ILE A 18 -12.21 -1.41 -12.78
CA ILE A 18 -13.02 -0.18 -12.68
C ILE A 18 -12.37 0.98 -13.44
N ALA A 19 -11.29 0.73 -14.20
CA ALA A 19 -10.65 1.74 -15.02
C ALA A 19 -11.46 2.05 -16.29
N PHE A 20 -11.64 3.34 -16.58
CA PHE A 20 -12.34 3.80 -17.77
C PHE A 20 -11.41 3.96 -18.99
N ASP A 21 -10.09 4.04 -18.75
CA ASP A 21 -9.00 4.14 -19.73
C ASP A 21 -7.74 3.42 -19.20
N GLU A 22 -6.55 3.70 -19.74
CA GLU A 22 -5.27 3.13 -19.25
C GLU A 22 -4.84 3.67 -17.86
N SER A 23 -5.66 4.48 -17.19
CA SER A 23 -5.38 5.01 -15.85
C SER A 23 -5.68 4.00 -14.73
N TYR A 24 -5.32 4.40 -13.51
CA TYR A 24 -5.53 3.65 -12.27
C TYR A 24 -7.01 3.58 -11.81
N GLY A 25 -7.95 4.03 -12.64
CA GLY A 25 -9.38 4.05 -12.33
C GLY A 25 -9.83 5.30 -11.58
N ILE A 26 -10.54 5.12 -10.47
CA ILE A 26 -11.13 6.25 -9.72
C ILE A 26 -10.04 7.15 -9.15
N ASP A 27 -10.16 8.46 -9.35
CA ASP A 27 -9.34 9.45 -8.66
C ASP A 27 -9.86 9.64 -7.22
N HIS A 28 -9.34 8.83 -6.29
CA HIS A 28 -9.75 8.89 -4.89
C HIS A 28 -9.40 10.22 -4.20
N VAL A 29 -8.35 10.91 -4.67
CA VAL A 29 -7.97 12.23 -4.14
C VAL A 29 -9.06 13.25 -4.47
N LYS A 30 -9.52 13.30 -5.72
CA LYS A 30 -10.60 14.21 -6.14
C LYS A 30 -11.92 13.89 -5.45
N VAL A 31 -12.24 12.61 -5.27
CA VAL A 31 -13.43 12.19 -4.52
C VAL A 31 -13.37 12.70 -3.07
N MET A 32 -12.23 12.53 -2.39
CA MET A 32 -12.06 13.00 -1.02
C MET A 32 -12.13 14.52 -0.91
N GLU A 33 -11.51 15.26 -1.82
CA GLU A 33 -11.62 16.72 -1.89
C GLU A 33 -13.08 17.17 -2.06
N GLY A 34 -13.84 16.51 -2.94
CA GLY A 34 -15.26 16.79 -3.17
C GLY A 34 -16.15 16.49 -1.95
N MET A 35 -15.77 15.51 -1.12
CA MET A 35 -16.42 15.20 0.16
C MET A 35 -16.00 16.13 1.30
N GLY A 36 -15.12 17.11 1.03
CA GLY A 36 -14.60 17.99 2.07
C GLY A 36 -13.61 17.29 2.99
N ALA A 37 -12.78 16.41 2.47
CA ALA A 37 -11.60 15.88 3.14
C ALA A 37 -10.31 16.34 2.41
N PHE A 38 -9.16 15.95 2.92
CA PHE A 38 -7.88 16.15 2.26
C PHE A 38 -7.40 14.84 1.64
N GLY A 39 -6.69 14.91 0.52
CA GLY A 39 -6.14 13.74 -0.15
C GLY A 39 -4.76 14.02 -0.73
N ARG A 40 -3.89 13.01 -0.72
CA ARG A 40 -2.61 13.03 -1.43
C ARG A 40 -2.34 11.67 -2.04
N ARG A 41 -1.81 11.68 -3.27
CA ARG A 41 -1.33 10.49 -3.97
C ARG A 41 0.18 10.35 -3.80
N VAL A 42 0.63 9.11 -3.63
CA VAL A 42 2.03 8.69 -3.52
C VAL A 42 2.31 7.70 -4.65
N SER A 43 3.32 7.99 -5.48
CA SER A 43 3.79 7.08 -6.53
C SER A 43 5.12 6.41 -6.20
N GLU A 44 5.94 7.05 -5.36
CA GLU A 44 7.27 6.54 -5.00
C GLU A 44 7.32 6.07 -3.53
N PRO A 45 7.99 4.96 -3.21
CA PRO A 45 8.08 4.43 -1.85
C PRO A 45 8.63 5.44 -0.82
N GLU A 46 9.67 6.20 -1.20
CA GLU A 46 10.29 7.24 -0.37
C GLU A 46 9.33 8.38 0.04
N GLN A 47 8.20 8.53 -0.65
CA GLN A 47 7.20 9.54 -0.32
C GLN A 47 6.18 9.06 0.72
N ILE A 48 6.15 7.77 1.05
CA ILE A 48 5.16 7.20 1.99
C ILE A 48 5.32 7.82 3.38
N ALA A 49 6.53 7.78 3.94
CA ALA A 49 6.81 8.33 5.27
C ALA A 49 6.46 9.84 5.39
N PRO A 50 6.92 10.74 4.49
CA PRO A 50 6.54 12.14 4.56
C PRO A 50 5.05 12.38 4.27
N ALA A 51 4.38 11.55 3.46
CA ALA A 51 2.94 11.64 3.24
C ALA A 51 2.14 11.28 4.50
N LEU A 52 2.55 10.24 5.24
CA LEU A 52 1.92 9.86 6.50
C LEU A 52 2.10 10.94 7.58
N ALA A 53 3.31 11.50 7.70
CA ALA A 53 3.56 12.60 8.63
C ALA A 53 2.66 13.82 8.35
N TRP A 54 2.59 14.23 7.08
CA TRP A 54 1.68 15.28 6.63
C TRP A 54 0.21 14.97 6.94
N ALA A 55 -0.21 13.71 6.75
CA ALA A 55 -1.59 13.30 6.98
C ALA A 55 -1.97 13.38 8.46
N THR A 56 -1.08 12.95 9.37
CA THR A 56 -1.27 13.09 10.82
C THR A 56 -1.40 14.57 11.22
N GLU A 57 -0.46 15.41 10.78
CA GLU A 57 -0.48 16.85 11.11
C GLU A 57 -1.75 17.54 10.58
N THR A 58 -2.16 17.20 9.37
CA THR A 58 -3.34 17.78 8.73
C THR A 58 -4.63 17.32 9.39
N ALA A 59 -4.72 16.03 9.75
CA ALA A 59 -5.89 15.50 10.47
C ALA A 59 -6.06 16.15 11.84
N GLU A 60 -4.97 16.37 12.58
CA GLU A 60 -5.00 17.04 13.88
C GLU A 60 -5.38 18.53 13.75
N ARG A 61 -4.78 19.25 12.81
CA ARG A 61 -5.03 20.69 12.60
C ARG A 61 -6.45 20.95 12.11
N GLU A 62 -6.88 20.23 11.09
CA GLU A 62 -8.12 20.52 10.36
C GLU A 62 -9.32 19.76 10.93
N ARG A 63 -9.09 18.77 11.80
CA ARG A 63 -10.11 17.92 12.41
C ARG A 63 -11.03 17.27 11.37
N ARG A 64 -10.46 16.94 10.20
CA ARG A 64 -11.13 16.35 9.03
C ARG A 64 -10.36 15.11 8.55
N PRO A 65 -11.03 14.15 7.90
CA PRO A 65 -10.35 12.98 7.33
C PRO A 65 -9.27 13.39 6.32
N VAL A 66 -8.19 12.60 6.29
CA VAL A 66 -7.10 12.73 5.31
C VAL A 66 -6.84 11.37 4.66
N LEU A 67 -6.82 11.34 3.33
CA LEU A 67 -6.49 10.18 2.53
C LEU A 67 -5.04 10.25 2.05
N VAL A 68 -4.29 9.16 2.23
CA VAL A 68 -3.03 8.90 1.54
C VAL A 68 -3.27 7.72 0.60
N GLU A 69 -3.30 7.99 -0.70
CA GLU A 69 -3.46 6.97 -1.74
C GLU A 69 -2.08 6.54 -2.24
N VAL A 70 -1.70 5.29 -2.00
CA VAL A 70 -0.43 4.72 -2.47
C VAL A 70 -0.70 3.93 -3.73
N LEU A 71 -0.11 4.36 -4.85
CA LEU A 71 -0.15 3.59 -6.08
C LEU A 71 0.83 2.42 -5.99
N ILE A 72 0.37 1.25 -6.42
CA ILE A 72 1.15 0.02 -6.49
C ILE A 72 1.07 -0.53 -7.91
N GLU A 73 1.94 -1.47 -8.23
CA GLU A 73 1.88 -2.21 -9.48
C GLU A 73 0.55 -2.95 -9.60
N ARG A 74 -0.04 -2.95 -10.81
CA ARG A 74 -1.31 -3.66 -11.07
C ARG A 74 -1.17 -5.17 -10.85
N GLU A 75 0.03 -5.71 -11.00
CA GLU A 75 0.30 -7.13 -10.91
C GLU A 75 1.46 -7.45 -9.95
N ALA A 76 1.17 -7.41 -8.66
CA ALA A 76 2.06 -7.94 -7.62
C ALA A 76 1.34 -9.03 -6.80
N ASN A 77 2.00 -10.18 -6.64
CA ASN A 77 1.49 -11.29 -5.82
C ASN A 77 2.08 -11.17 -4.41
N ALA A 78 1.21 -11.08 -3.42
CA ALA A 78 1.63 -11.25 -2.04
C ALA A 78 2.05 -12.72 -1.79
N ALA A 79 2.83 -12.94 -0.74
CA ALA A 79 3.05 -14.28 -0.18
C ALA A 79 1.71 -14.94 0.15
N MET A 80 1.40 -16.06 -0.50
CA MET A 80 0.08 -16.69 -0.43
C MET A 80 0.20 -18.20 -0.59
N GLY A 81 -0.71 -18.95 0.04
CA GLY A 81 -0.73 -20.42 0.03
C GLY A 81 -2.10 -21.01 0.30
N THR A 82 -2.27 -22.30 0.06
CA THR A 82 -3.55 -23.00 0.30
C THR A 82 -3.77 -23.32 1.79
N ALA A 83 -2.69 -23.37 2.57
CA ALA A 83 -2.66 -23.59 4.01
C ALA A 83 -1.48 -22.83 4.63
N LEU A 84 -1.49 -22.66 5.96
CA LEU A 84 -0.45 -21.90 6.69
C LEU A 84 0.96 -22.49 6.54
N ASP A 85 1.06 -23.81 6.38
CA ASP A 85 2.32 -24.55 6.16
C ASP A 85 2.72 -24.66 4.69
N ALA A 86 1.89 -24.13 3.78
CA ALA A 86 2.06 -24.21 2.33
C ALA A 86 2.06 -22.82 1.67
N ILE A 87 2.67 -21.83 2.33
CA ILE A 87 2.85 -20.49 1.78
C ILE A 87 3.92 -20.51 0.69
N LYS A 88 3.60 -19.92 -0.45
CA LYS A 88 4.55 -19.65 -1.52
C LYS A 88 4.97 -18.18 -1.47
N GLU A 89 6.27 -17.98 -1.31
CA GLU A 89 6.94 -16.70 -1.49
C GLU A 89 7.19 -16.48 -2.99
N TRP A 90 6.63 -15.40 -3.53
CA TRP A 90 6.79 -15.04 -4.96
C TRP A 90 7.98 -14.12 -5.19
N GLU A 91 8.40 -13.42 -4.14
CA GLU A 91 9.61 -12.62 -4.07
C GLU A 91 10.64 -13.34 -3.20
N PRO A 92 11.95 -13.09 -3.40
CA PRO A 92 12.98 -13.64 -2.52
C PRO A 92 12.70 -13.23 -1.08
N ALA A 93 12.66 -14.21 -0.16
CA ALA A 93 12.54 -13.90 1.25
C ALA A 93 13.78 -13.12 1.71
N ASP A 94 13.57 -11.95 2.28
CA ASP A 94 14.63 -11.24 2.99
C ASP A 94 15.17 -12.14 4.10
N SER A 95 16.50 -12.22 4.22
CA SER A 95 17.20 -13.15 5.10
C SER A 95 17.07 -12.84 6.60
N GLY A 96 15.97 -12.22 7.01
CA GLY A 96 15.61 -12.02 8.41
C GLY A 96 16.25 -10.79 9.06
N ASP A 97 16.35 -9.66 8.34
CA ASP A 97 16.50 -8.39 9.03
C ASP A 97 15.12 -7.99 9.62
N PRO A 98 15.03 -7.67 10.92
CA PRO A 98 13.76 -7.24 11.50
C PRO A 98 13.32 -5.95 10.81
N VAL A 99 12.12 -6.01 10.21
CA VAL A 99 11.35 -4.90 9.62
C VAL A 99 11.82 -3.53 10.12
N GLY A 100 12.46 -2.79 9.21
CA GLY A 100 12.69 -1.35 9.22
C GLY A 100 12.74 -0.64 10.58
N THR A 101 13.88 -0.73 11.28
CA THR A 101 14.26 0.34 12.21
C THR A 101 14.98 1.44 11.42
N GLY A 102 14.20 2.32 10.81
CA GLY A 102 14.64 3.66 10.46
C GLY A 102 14.78 4.51 11.73
N ALA A 103 15.65 4.11 12.65
CA ALA A 103 16.14 4.92 13.76
C ALA A 103 17.63 4.65 13.90
N THR A 104 18.43 5.63 13.48
CA THR A 104 19.88 5.66 13.58
C THR A 104 20.33 5.35 15.02
N ALA A 105 20.92 4.18 15.25
CA ALA A 105 21.70 3.92 16.45
C ALA A 105 23.15 4.32 16.16
N THR A 106 23.49 5.55 16.55
CA THR A 106 24.87 6.03 16.68
C THR A 106 25.69 5.03 17.48
N THR A 107 26.82 4.61 16.92
CA THR A 107 27.86 3.83 17.59
C THR A 107 28.27 4.53 18.88
N VAL A 108 28.02 3.91 20.03
CA VAL A 108 28.74 4.17 21.28
C VAL A 108 29.61 2.94 21.49
N GLY A 109 30.93 3.16 21.50
CA GLY A 109 31.94 2.13 21.48
C GLY A 109 32.11 1.35 22.78
N ASP A 110 32.88 0.27 22.67
CA ASP A 110 34.14 0.05 23.37
C ASP A 110 35.09 -0.70 22.42
#